data_AF-A0A2B7ZW06-F1
#
_entry.id   AF-A0A2B7ZW06-F1
#
_cell.length_a   1.000
_cell.length_b   1.000
_cell.length_c   1.000
_cell.angle_alpha   90.00
_cell.angle_beta   90.00
_cell.angle_gamma   90.00
#
_symmetry.space_group_name_H-M   'P 1'
#
loop_
_entity.id
_entity.type
_entity.pdbx_description
1 polymer ?
#
loop_
_entity_poly.entity_id
_entity_poly.type
_entity_poly.pdbx_seq_one_letter_code
_entity_poly.pdbx_strand_id
1 'polypeptide(L)' 'FVFSAESYGTRGAEDLYMTQFTRTGWSEPICLGATINTPMQELTPFLSDGKTLYFSSNGKGGDGGFDVFMSEKLDDT' A
#
# COMPACT_ATOMS: atom_id res chain seq x y z
N PHE A 1 -10.44 1.76 -0.78
CA PHE A 1 -10.08 0.41 -0.33
C PHE A 1 -8.62 0.19 -0.65
N VAL A 2 -7.84 -0.32 0.29
CA VAL A 2 -6.40 -0.58 0.12
C VAL A 2 -6.17 -2.08 0.29
N PHE A 3 -5.37 -2.67 -0.58
CA PHE A 3 -5.06 -4.10 -0.56
C PHE A 3 -3.64 -4.35 -1.07
N SER A 4 -3.07 -5.48 -0.68
CA SER A 4 -1.80 -5.99 -1.22
C SER A 4 -2.08 -6.97 -2.36
N ALA A 5 -1.28 -6.94 -3.42
CA ALA A 5 -1.35 -7.92 -4.50
C ALA A 5 0.02 -8.14 -5.14
N GLU A 6 0.25 -9.36 -5.62
CA GLU A 6 1.36 -9.65 -6.54
C GLU A 6 1.06 -9.05 -7.92
N SER A 7 2.03 -8.40 -8.55
CA SER A 7 1.91 -8.05 -9.96
C SER A 7 3.25 -8.12 -10.69
N TYR A 8 3.24 -8.70 -11.90
CA TYR A 8 4.38 -8.65 -12.79
C TYR A 8 4.50 -7.24 -13.38
N GLY A 9 5.42 -6.43 -12.86
CA GLY A 9 5.75 -5.10 -13.39
C GLY A 9 5.70 -3.95 -12.40
N THR A 10 5.40 -4.20 -11.13
CA THR A 10 5.61 -3.23 -10.05
C THR A 10 6.96 -3.44 -9.37
N ARG A 11 7.26 -2.65 -8.32
CA ARG A 11 8.63 -2.51 -7.82
C ARG A 11 9.06 -3.73 -7.01
N GLY A 12 8.13 -4.40 -6.33
CA GLY A 12 8.39 -5.53 -5.42
C GLY A 12 7.63 -6.81 -5.79
N ALA A 13 7.69 -7.79 -4.89
CA ALA A 13 6.96 -9.06 -5.04
C ALA A 13 5.47 -8.88 -4.70
N GLU A 14 5.16 -8.22 -3.59
CA GLU A 14 3.81 -7.81 -3.20
C GLU A 14 3.79 -6.33 -2.92
N ASP A 15 2.89 -5.62 -3.60
CA ASP A 15 2.78 -4.17 -3.53
C ASP A 15 1.40 -3.75 -3.01
N LEU A 16 1.32 -2.57 -2.39
CA LEU A 16 0.05 -1.99 -1.99
C LEU A 16 -0.57 -1.17 -3.12
N TYR A 17 -1.88 -1.36 -3.27
CA TYR A 17 -2.73 -0.69 -4.25
C TYR A 17 -3.95 -0.07 -3.56
N MET A 18 -4.48 0.98 -4.18
CA MET A 18 -5.74 1.59 -3.79
C MET A 18 -6.75 1.53 -4.93
N THR A 19 -7.99 1.21 -4.61
CA THR A 19 -9.15 1.36 -5.50
C THR A 19 -10.28 2.08 -4.76
N GLN A 20 -11.12 2.80 -5.50
CA GLN A 20 -12.28 3.51 -4.99
C GLN A 20 -13.55 2.82 -5.46
N PHE A 21 -14.53 2.66 -4.56
CA PHE A 21 -15.86 2.23 -4.97
C PHE A 21 -16.62 3.44 -5.48
N THR A 22 -16.98 3.41 -6.76
CA THR A 22 -17.71 4.47 -7.46
C THR A 22 -19.16 4.06 -7.70
N ARG A 23 -19.95 4.94 -8.32
CA ARG A 23 -21.35 4.63 -8.69
C ARG A 23 -21.48 3.43 -9.64
N THR A 24 -20.44 3.10 -10.39
CA THR A 24 -20.44 2.02 -11.39
C THR A 24 -19.60 0.81 -10.97
N GLY A 25 -19.11 0.78 -9.73
CA GLY A 25 -18.25 -0.30 -9.21
C GLY A 25 -16.86 0.19 -8.84
N TRP A 26 -15.92 -0.75 -8.70
CA TRP A 26 -14.53 -0.45 -8.34
C TRP A 26 -13.78 0.26 -9.47
N SER A 27 -12.99 1.28 -9.12
CA SER A 27 -12.05 1.92 -10.04
C SER A 27 -10.87 0.97 -10.36
N GLU A 28 -10.14 1.28 -11.42
CA GLU A 28 -8.84 0.64 -11.66
C GLU A 28 -7.92 0.82 -10.43
N PRO A 29 -7.25 -0.24 -9.96
CA PRO A 29 -6.30 -0.14 -8.86
C PRO A 29 -5.08 0.70 -9.22
N ILE A 30 -4.68 1.58 -8.31
CA ILE A 30 -3.51 2.45 -8.45
C ILE A 30 -2.45 1.98 -7.46
N CYS A 31 -1.23 1.74 -7.95
CA CYS A 31 -0.07 1.40 -7.12
C CYS A 31 0.31 2.60 -6.23
N LEU A 32 0.57 2.38 -4.94
CA LEU A 32 0.88 3.45 -3.97
C LEU A 32 2.29 4.06 -4.10
N GLY A 33 3.02 3.71 -5.16
CA GLY A 33 4.28 4.34 -5.54
C GLY A 33 5.45 4.03 -4.61
N ALA A 34 6.62 4.56 -5.00
CA ALA A 34 7.92 4.21 -4.41
C ALA A 34 8.11 4.59 -2.94
N THR A 35 7.33 5.56 -2.45
CA THR A 35 7.40 5.99 -1.06
C THR A 35 6.81 4.94 -0.14
N ILE A 36 5.78 4.21 -0.59
CA ILE A 36 5.13 3.13 0.16
C ILE A 36 5.76 1.80 -0.22
N ASN A 37 5.76 1.49 -1.52
CA ASN A 37 6.18 0.23 -2.09
C ASN A 37 7.69 0.18 -2.34
N THR A 38 8.32 -0.90 -1.86
CA THR A 38 9.75 -1.17 -1.96
C THR A 38 10.03 -2.26 -2.98
N PRO A 39 11.30 -2.58 -3.27
CA PRO A 39 11.63 -3.77 -4.05
C PRO A 39 11.32 -5.11 -3.38
N MET A 40 10.88 -5.10 -2.12
CA MET A 40 10.56 -6.32 -1.36
C MET A 40 9.04 -6.52 -1.29
N GLN A 41 8.45 -6.66 -0.10
CA GLN A 41 7.05 -6.99 0.10
C GLN A 41 6.39 -5.99 1.06
N GLU A 42 5.24 -5.47 0.66
CA GLU A 42 4.33 -4.71 1.50
C GLU A 42 2.98 -5.41 1.66
N LEU A 43 2.59 -5.66 2.91
CA LEU A 43 1.47 -6.54 3.26
C LEU A 43 0.53 -5.91 4.29
N THR A 44 -0.62 -6.55 4.48
CA THR A 44 -1.61 -6.30 5.55
C THR A 44 -1.97 -4.82 5.74
N PRO A 45 -2.44 -4.12 4.69
CA PRO A 45 -2.79 -2.71 4.80
C PRO A 45 -4.04 -2.51 5.66
N PHE A 46 -4.02 -1.45 6.48
CA PHE A 46 -5.17 -0.95 7.22
C PHE A 46 -5.25 0.57 7.08
N LEU A 47 -6.31 1.05 6.42
CA LEU A 47 -6.59 2.48 6.28
C LEU A 47 -7.52 2.92 7.42
N SER A 48 -6.96 3.58 8.42
CA SER A 48 -7.72 4.34 9.42
C SER A 48 -8.24 5.62 8.77
N ASP A 49 -9.43 6.07 9.19
CA ASP A 49 -10.02 7.40 8.91
C ASP A 49 -10.02 7.91 7.45
N GLY A 50 -9.69 7.06 6.48
CA GLY A 50 -9.50 7.45 5.10
C GLY A 50 -8.16 8.14 4.80
N LYS A 51 -7.33 8.42 5.81
CA LYS A 51 -6.09 9.22 5.66
C LYS A 51 -4.85 8.52 6.18
N THR A 52 -4.96 7.76 7.26
CA THR A 52 -3.80 7.13 7.92
C THR A 52 -3.68 5.66 7.51
N LEU A 53 -2.65 5.32 6.74
CA LEU A 53 -2.36 3.96 6.31
C LEU A 53 -1.32 3.30 7.23
N TYR A 54 -1.69 2.17 7.82
CA TYR A 54 -0.79 1.24 8.48
C TYR A 54 -0.54 0.04 7.57
N PHE A 55 0.69 -0.45 7.51
CA PHE A 55 1.05 -1.61 6.70
C PHE A 55 2.34 -2.26 7.21
N SER A 56 2.61 -3.49 6.79
CA SER A 56 3.85 -4.19 7.11
C SER A 56 4.80 -4.17 5.92
N SER A 57 6.11 -4.02 6.16
CA SER A 57 7.13 -4.09 5.11
C SER A 57 8.39 -4.80 5.59
N ASN A 58 9.04 -5.54 4.69
CA ASN A 58 10.38 -6.12 4.86
C ASN A 58 11.46 -5.43 4.02
N GLY A 59 11.13 -4.34 3.32
CA GLY A 59 12.05 -3.60 2.45
C GLY A 59 12.39 -2.18 2.90
N LYS A 60 11.74 -1.66 3.95
CA LYS A 60 11.95 -0.30 4.47
C LYS A 60 13.05 -0.19 5.53
N GLY A 61 13.69 -1.31 5.86
CA GLY A 61 14.58 -1.43 7.03
C GLY A 61 13.81 -1.70 8.31
N GLY A 62 14.53 -1.91 9.42
CA GLY A 62 13.96 -2.31 10.70
C GLY A 62 14.69 -3.53 11.28
N ASP A 63 14.32 -3.94 12.50
CA ASP A 63 14.99 -5.03 13.23
C ASP A 63 14.33 -6.40 12.96
N GLY A 64 13.14 -6.41 12.35
CA GLY A 64 12.35 -7.61 12.09
C GLY A 64 12.33 -8.05 10.62
N GLY A 65 11.61 -9.14 10.36
CA GLY A 65 11.26 -9.54 8.99
C GLY A 65 10.24 -8.56 8.41
N PHE A 66 9.04 -8.52 8.98
CA PHE A 66 7.98 -7.56 8.62
C PHE A 66 7.71 -6.62 9.79
N ASP A 67 8.17 -5.38 9.66
CA ASP A 67 7.89 -4.32 10.63
C ASP A 67 6.67 -3.50 10.20
N VAL A 68 5.99 -2.88 11.17
CA VAL A 68 4.79 -2.07 10.93
C VAL A 68 5.18 -0.61 10.70
N PHE A 69 4.71 -0.06 9.59
CA PHE A 69 4.90 1.32 9.18
C PHE A 69 3.57 2.06 9.12
N MET A 70 3.66 3.38 9.20
CA MET A 70 2.53 4.29 9.13
C MET A 70 2.84 5.42 8.13
N SER A 71 1.86 5.75 7.31
CA SER A 71 1.92 6.87 6.36
C SER A 71 0.62 7.66 6.41
N GLU A 72 0.73 8.98 6.42
CA GLU A 72 -0.41 9.87 6.30
C GLU A 72 -0.54 10.40 4.87
N LYS A 73 -1.77 10.42 4.35
CA LYS A 73 -2.09 11.14 3.11
C LYS A 73 -1.97 12.64 3.37
N LEU A 74 -1.14 13.34 2.60
CA LEU A 74 -0.87 14.78 2.80
C LEU A 74 -1.93 15.68 2.15
N ASP A 75 -2.62 15.19 1.12
CA ASP A 75 -3.60 15.92 0.34
C ASP A 75 -4.77 15.02 -0.10
N ASP A 76 -5.92 15.63 -0.42
CA ASP A 76 -7.11 14.91 -0.91
C ASP A 76 -7.05 14.59 -2.40
N THR A 77 -6.00 15.04 -3.08
CA THR A 77 -5.77 14.81 -4.50
C THR A 77 -5.48 13.35 -4.85
#